data_AF-A0A0P1IEQ3-F1
#
_entry.id   AF-A0A0P1IEQ3-F1
#
_cell.length_a   1.000
_cell.length_b   1.000
_cell.length_c   1.000
_cell.angle_alpha   90.00
_cell.angle_beta   90.00
_cell.angle_gamma   90.00
#
_symmetry.space_group_name_H-M   'P 1'
#
loop_
_entity.id
_entity.type
_entity.pdbx_description
1 polymer ?
#
loop_
_entity_poly.entity_id
_entity_poly.type
_entity_poly.pdbx_seq_one_letter_code
_entity_poly.pdbx_strand_id
1 'polypeptide(L)'
;MTKLIAIINVIAWAGFWAFGYIAVTSEDLTESQLVVAAILAFAGLITGVLAYMKLVRNSEASGYAKGTNQLNTEARNRAQEEWEK
;
A
#
# COMPACT_ATOMS: atom_id res chain seq x y z
N MET A 1 12.65 -8.63 -7.96
CA MET A 1 13.06 -7.58 -6.98
C MET A 1 12.21 -7.61 -5.69
N THR A 2 11.66 -8.76 -5.26
CA THR A 2 10.71 -8.82 -4.12
C THR A 2 11.32 -8.34 -2.80
N LYS A 3 12.59 -8.66 -2.54
CA LYS A 3 13.33 -8.18 -1.35
C LYS A 3 13.37 -6.65 -1.27
N LEU A 4 13.56 -5.97 -2.39
CA LEU A 4 13.58 -4.50 -2.44
C LEU A 4 12.20 -3.91 -2.14
N ILE A 5 11.13 -4.53 -2.65
CA ILE A 5 9.75 -4.13 -2.34
C ILE A 5 9.46 -4.32 -0.83
N ALA A 6 9.94 -5.41 -0.22
CA ALA A 6 9.84 -5.64 1.21
C ALA A 6 10.52 -4.53 2.02
N ILE A 7 11.75 -4.15 1.65
CA ILE A 7 12.49 -3.07 2.30
C ILE A 7 11.75 -1.74 2.17
N ILE A 8 11.26 -1.40 0.96
CA ILE A 8 10.48 -0.18 0.73
C ILE A 8 9.22 -0.18 1.60
N ASN A 9 8.51 -1.31 1.69
CA ASN A 9 7.31 -1.41 2.51
C ASN A 9 7.58 -1.10 3.99
N VAL A 10 8.68 -1.64 4.54
CA VAL A 10 9.07 -1.38 5.93
C VAL A 10 9.42 0.08 6.15
N ILE A 11 10.24 0.67 5.27
CA ILE A 11 10.64 2.08 5.37
C ILE A 11 9.41 3.00 5.25
N ALA A 12 8.50 2.70 4.33
CA ALA A 12 7.29 3.47 4.12
C ALA A 12 6.35 3.45 5.34
N TRP A 13 6.15 2.27 5.95
CA TRP A 13 5.38 2.16 7.20
C TRP A 13 6.05 2.87 8.37
N ALA A 14 7.37 2.75 8.51
CA ALA A 14 8.11 3.46 9.54
C ALA A 14 8.00 4.98 9.36
N GLY A 15 8.13 5.49 8.12
CA GLY A 15 7.96 6.90 7.80
C GLY A 15 6.55 7.40 8.10
N PHE A 16 5.51 6.66 7.67
CA PHE A 16 4.12 7.01 7.98
C PHE A 16 3.89 7.15 9.49
N TRP A 17 4.32 6.18 10.30
CA TRP A 17 4.14 6.23 11.74
C TRP A 17 5.00 7.30 12.40
N ALA A 18 6.25 7.51 11.96
CA ALA A 18 7.13 8.52 12.53
C ALA A 18 6.58 9.94 12.30
N PHE A 19 6.28 10.30 11.05
CA PHE A 19 5.75 11.62 10.72
C PHE A 19 4.31 11.81 11.17
N GLY A 20 3.49 10.76 11.15
CA GLY A 20 2.14 10.77 11.69
C GLY A 20 2.12 11.00 13.19
N TYR A 21 3.02 10.36 13.94
CA TYR A 21 3.17 10.60 15.37
C TYR A 21 3.60 12.04 15.65
N ILE A 22 4.66 12.53 14.97
CA ILE A 22 5.12 13.92 15.12
C ILE A 22 3.98 14.91 14.83
N ALA A 23 3.22 14.70 13.75
CA ALA A 23 2.11 15.58 13.40
C ALA A 23 0.98 15.62 14.45
N VAL A 24 0.80 14.54 15.22
CA VAL A 24 -0.28 14.42 16.21
C VAL A 24 0.17 14.85 17.62
N THR A 25 1.42 14.60 18.00
CA THR A 25 1.85 14.75 19.40
C THR A 25 2.67 15.99 19.69
N SER A 26 3.20 16.65 18.66
CA SER A 26 4.14 17.74 18.88
C SER A 26 3.40 19.08 18.88
N GLU A 27 3.38 19.73 20.04
CA GLU A 27 2.68 20.99 20.29
C GLU A 27 3.44 22.22 19.74
N ASP A 28 4.74 22.08 19.52
CA ASP A 28 5.64 23.18 19.16
C ASP A 28 5.95 23.30 17.65
N LEU A 29 5.28 22.52 16.77
CA LEU A 29 5.50 22.70 15.32
C LEU A 29 4.88 24.00 14.82
N THR A 30 5.60 24.67 13.94
CA THR A 30 4.98 25.69 13.10
C THR A 30 3.98 25.04 12.14
N GLU A 31 2.99 25.82 11.68
CA GLU A 31 2.01 25.36 10.70
C GLU A 31 2.67 24.73 9.46
N SER A 32 3.74 25.36 8.94
CA SER A 32 4.49 24.84 7.80
C SER A 32 5.15 23.48 8.08
N GLN A 33 5.73 23.27 9.27
CA GLN A 33 6.34 22.00 9.61
C GLN A 33 5.29 20.90 9.81
N LEU A 34 4.13 21.25 10.38
CA LEU A 34 2.98 20.34 10.50
C LEU A 34 2.48 19.88 9.11
N VAL A 35 2.36 20.80 8.16
CA VAL A 35 1.99 20.48 6.78
C VAL A 35 3.03 19.56 6.13
N VAL A 36 4.33 19.83 6.32
CA VAL A 36 5.40 18.96 5.79
C VAL A 36 5.33 17.57 6.43
N ALA A 37 5.14 17.47 7.75
CA ALA A 37 4.99 16.18 8.44
C ALA A 37 3.77 15.41 7.92
N ALA A 38 2.64 16.08 7.70
CA ALA A 38 1.44 15.46 7.13
C ALA A 38 1.67 14.94 5.70
N ILE A 39 2.36 15.71 4.85
CA ILE A 39 2.70 15.29 3.48
C ILE A 39 3.64 14.09 3.50
N LEU A 40 4.66 14.09 4.36
CA LEU A 40 5.59 12.97 4.49
C LEU A 40 4.91 11.70 5.01
N ALA A 41 4.01 11.84 5.99
CA ALA A 41 3.19 10.74 6.48
C ALA A 41 2.32 10.17 5.35
N PHE A 42 1.62 11.04 4.61
CA PHE A 42 0.77 10.63 3.50
C PHE A 42 1.55 9.93 2.36
N ALA A 43 2.73 10.44 2.03
CA ALA A 43 3.62 9.80 1.04
C ALA A 43 4.07 8.41 1.51
N GLY A 44 4.39 8.26 2.80
CA GLY A 44 4.68 6.97 3.43
C GLY A 44 3.49 6.01 3.35
N LEU A 45 2.27 6.49 3.62
CA LEU A 45 1.06 5.68 3.55
C LEU A 45 0.80 5.15 2.14
N ILE A 46 0.79 6.02 1.12
CA ILE A 46 0.56 5.62 -0.27
C ILE A 46 1.62 4.60 -0.69
N THR A 47 2.89 4.90 -0.43
CA THR A 47 4.01 4.04 -0.82
C THR A 47 3.92 2.68 -0.12
N GLY A 48 3.58 2.67 1.17
CA GLY A 48 3.41 1.46 1.97
C GLY A 48 2.28 0.59 1.44
N VAL A 49 1.11 1.18 1.17
CA VAL A 49 -0.03 0.46 0.58
C VAL A 49 0.32 -0.15 -0.78
N LEU A 50 0.96 0.61 -1.66
CA LEU A 50 1.36 0.11 -2.99
C LEU A 50 2.40 -1.02 -2.90
N ALA A 51 3.39 -0.87 -2.01
CA ALA A 51 4.41 -1.89 -1.78
C ALA A 51 3.81 -3.16 -1.17
N TYR A 52 2.90 -3.02 -0.20
CA TYR A 52 2.16 -4.11 0.41
C TYR A 52 1.32 -4.88 -0.62
N MET A 53 0.55 -4.18 -1.46
CA MET A 53 -0.24 -4.83 -2.52
C MET A 53 0.64 -5.60 -3.52
N LYS A 54 1.82 -5.07 -3.84
CA LYS A 54 2.81 -5.80 -4.66
C LYS A 54 3.38 -7.02 -3.94
N LEU A 55 3.64 -6.94 -2.64
CA LEU A 55 4.11 -8.07 -1.83
C LEU A 55 3.09 -9.20 -1.80
N VAL A 56 1.81 -8.89 -1.55
CA VAL A 56 0.73 -9.89 -1.55
C VAL A 56 0.69 -10.65 -2.87
N ARG A 57 0.67 -9.93 -4.01
CA ARG A 57 0.71 -10.54 -5.35
C ARG A 57 1.95 -11.41 -5.57
N ASN A 58 3.12 -10.97 -5.09
CA ASN A 58 4.35 -11.75 -5.21
C ASN A 58 4.32 -13.01 -4.33
N SER A 59 3.73 -12.95 -3.15
CA SER A 59 3.55 -14.09 -2.25
C SER A 59 2.60 -15.13 -2.84
N GLU A 60 1.55 -14.70 -3.52
CA GLU A 60 0.65 -15.59 -4.27
C GLU A 60 1.37 -16.23 -5.46
N ALA A 61 2.10 -15.44 -6.24
CA ALA A 61 2.85 -15.93 -7.40
C ALA A 61 3.98 -16.90 -7.02
N SER A 62 4.58 -16.76 -5.83
CA SER A 62 5.59 -17.70 -5.34
C SER A 62 5.00 -18.96 -4.70
N GLY A 63 3.68 -19.10 -4.64
CA GLY A 63 2.99 -20.21 -3.96
C GLY A 63 3.09 -20.16 -2.43
N TYR A 64 3.60 -19.07 -1.86
CA TYR A 64 3.69 -18.90 -0.40
C TYR A 64 2.31 -18.61 0.21
N ALA A 65 1.47 -17.87 -0.51
CA ALA A 65 0.10 -17.56 -0.12
C ALA A 65 -0.91 -18.16 -1.11
N LYS A 66 -2.10 -18.53 -0.62
CA LYS A 66 -3.21 -18.93 -1.49
C LYS A 66 -3.62 -17.73 -2.33
N GLY A 67 -3.57 -17.88 -3.66
CA GLY A 67 -4.02 -16.87 -4.62
C GLY A 67 -5.44 -16.40 -4.31
N THR A 68 -5.71 -15.11 -4.52
CA THR A 68 -7.07 -14.59 -4.31
C THR A 68 -8.07 -15.37 -5.17
N ASN A 69 -9.28 -15.59 -4.66
CA ASN A 69 -10.39 -16.19 -5.42
C ASN A 69 -10.98 -15.22 -6.49
N GLN A 70 -10.21 -14.21 -6.92
CA GLN A 70 -10.65 -13.32 -7.98
C GLN A 70 -10.74 -14.11 -9.29
N LEU A 71 -11.93 -14.08 -9.89
CA LEU A 71 -12.16 -14.62 -11.23
C LEU A 71 -11.11 -14.04 -12.19
N ASN A 72 -10.50 -14.92 -12.98
CA ASN A 72 -9.66 -14.51 -14.11
C ASN A 72 -10.43 -13.42 -14.89
N THR A 73 -9.74 -12.35 -15.31
CA THR A 73 -10.32 -11.28 -16.14
C THR A 73 -11.14 -11.84 -17.31
N GLU A 74 -10.67 -12.89 -17.96
CA GLU A 74 -11.42 -13.56 -19.04
C GLU A 74 -12.70 -14.23 -18.53
N ALA A 75 -12.65 -14.91 -17.38
CA ALA A 75 -13.82 -15.55 -16.78
C ALA A 75 -14.85 -14.50 -16.31
N ARG A 76 -14.39 -13.35 -15.80
CA ARG A 76 -15.26 -12.22 -15.45
C ARG A 76 -15.91 -11.62 -16.68
N ASN A 77 -15.15 -11.37 -17.75
CA ASN A 77 -15.69 -10.79 -18.99
C ASN A 77 -16.73 -11.72 -19.63
N ARG A 78 -16.47 -13.04 -19.67
CA ARG A 78 -17.46 -14.04 -20.14
C ARG A 78 -18.74 -14.02 -19.32
N ALA A 79 -18.64 -13.99 -17.99
CA ALA A 79 -19.81 -13.91 -17.12
C ALA A 79 -20.61 -12.60 -17.32
N GLN A 80 -19.94 -11.51 -17.69
CA GLN A 80 -20.58 -10.22 -17.98
C GLN A 80 -21.30 -10.24 -19.33
N GLU A 81 -20.69 -10.82 -20.37
CA GLU A 81 -21.32 -11.04 -21.68
C GLU A 81 -22.54 -11.98 -21.62
N GLU A 82 -22.51 -12.99 -20.74
CA GLU A 82 -23.64 -13.89 -20.50
C GLU A 82 -24.80 -13.21 -19.76
N TRP A 83 -24.54 -12.19 -18.94
CA TRP A 83 -25.57 -11.47 -18.19
C TRP A 83 -26.27 -10.38 -19.02
N GLU A 84 -25.61 -9.87 -20.07
CA GLU A 84 -26.16 -8.88 -21.01
C GLU A 84 -27.02 -9.50 -22.14
N LYS A 85 -27.10 -10.83 -22.23
CA LYS A 85 -27.96 -11.57 -23.18
C LYS A 85 -29.31 -11.95 -22.57
#